data_AF-A0A956H3R7-F1
#
_entry.id   AF-A0A956H3R7-F1
#
_cell.length_a   1.000
_cell.length_b   1.000
_cell.length_c   1.000
_cell.angle_alpha   90.00
_cell.angle_beta   90.00
_cell.angle_gamma   90.00
#
_symmetry.space_group_name_H-M   'P 1'
#
loop_
_entity.id
_entity.type
_entity.pdbx_description
1 polymer ?
#
loop_
_entity_poly.entity_id
_entity_poly.type
_entity_poly.pdbx_seq_one_letter_code
_entity_poly.pdbx_strand_id
1 'polypeptide(L)'
;MRALHVSVLRSLLGFCLLGVIGLDLGCNKGTEAGSSETKASDAGVGADAGPEAGSGAGEAPAVVENPELAKAMTEHFVHAVQLEQAVIDGDLDAVGSHARWLVDELPKQTFPEAWQPQLARMQEAARAASEAENLAQAAAAAGRLVETCGSCHAAIGRGPKFADAPAVPAGDDTHSRMLRHQWAAQRMREGMIGASDERWRLGAGAVSQAPPEPCPIPDAEVLDAETLKLREKIYELGAKALATEGAEQRAAVYGEYLSTCAGCHVGGC
;
A
#
# COMPACT_ATOMS: atom_id res chain seq x y z
N MET A 1 -30.24 19.04 -18.52
CA MET A 1 -29.02 19.83 -18.79
C MET A 1 -28.79 20.81 -17.64
N ARG A 2 -27.98 20.44 -16.64
CA ARG A 2 -27.36 21.36 -15.69
C ARG A 2 -26.08 20.69 -15.19
N ALA A 3 -24.97 21.05 -15.81
CA ALA A 3 -23.64 20.78 -15.32
C ALA A 3 -23.32 21.85 -14.26
N LEU A 4 -23.04 21.42 -13.04
CA LEU A 4 -22.49 22.29 -11.99
C LEU A 4 -21.15 21.68 -11.56
N HIS A 5 -20.09 22.35 -12.00
CA HIS A 5 -18.79 22.55 -11.36
C HIS A 5 -18.56 21.80 -10.03
N VAL A 6 -17.81 20.70 -10.11
CA VAL A 6 -16.99 20.23 -8.99
C VAL A 6 -15.55 20.59 -9.32
N SER A 7 -15.13 21.79 -8.91
CA SER A 7 -13.76 22.26 -9.08
C SER A 7 -13.40 23.20 -7.92
N VAL A 8 -13.43 22.68 -6.69
CA VAL A 8 -12.73 23.25 -5.52
C VAL A 8 -12.56 22.13 -4.48
N LEU A 9 -11.54 21.27 -4.59
CA LEU A 9 -10.95 20.57 -3.42
C LEU A 9 -9.57 19.93 -3.72
N ARG A 10 -8.76 20.52 -4.61
CA ARG A 10 -7.45 19.93 -5.00
C ARG A 10 -6.25 20.50 -4.23
N SER A 11 -6.43 20.97 -2.98
CA SER A 11 -5.43 21.82 -2.30
C SER A 11 -4.89 21.35 -0.94
N LEU A 12 -4.99 20.07 -0.57
CA LEU A 12 -4.44 19.59 0.73
C LEU A 12 -3.53 18.34 0.68
N LEU A 13 -3.14 17.83 -0.50
CA LEU A 13 -2.13 16.76 -0.62
C LEU A 13 -0.69 17.30 -0.84
N GLY A 14 -0.44 18.54 -0.40
CA GLY A 14 0.87 19.22 -0.51
C GLY A 14 1.65 19.36 0.81
N PHE A 15 1.24 18.67 1.89
CA PHE A 15 1.83 18.85 3.22
C PHE A 15 2.20 17.50 3.85
N CYS A 16 3.29 16.88 3.39
CA CYS A 16 4.07 15.91 4.19
C CYS A 16 5.46 15.64 3.56
N LEU A 17 6.13 16.66 3.03
CA LEU A 17 7.52 16.55 2.54
C LEU A 17 8.50 17.54 3.20
N LEU A 18 8.10 18.21 4.28
CA LEU A 18 8.99 19.10 5.03
C LEU A 18 8.74 19.01 6.55
N GLY A 19 9.80 18.68 7.29
CA GLY A 19 10.02 19.20 8.63
C GLY A 19 9.54 18.37 9.82
N VAL A 20 10.34 17.37 10.21
CA VAL A 20 10.40 16.92 11.61
C VAL A 20 11.20 17.95 12.40
N ILE A 21 10.52 18.87 13.08
CA ILE A 21 11.07 19.60 14.23
C ILE A 21 10.13 19.31 15.40
N GLY A 22 10.68 18.64 16.41
CA GLY A 22 9.96 18.15 17.57
C GLY A 22 9.39 19.26 18.45
N LEU A 23 8.31 18.89 19.13
CA LEU A 23 7.94 19.43 20.42
C LEU A 23 7.33 18.30 21.24
N ASP A 24 8.12 17.93 22.23
CA ASP A 24 7.85 16.98 23.29
C ASP A 24 6.82 17.58 24.25
N LEU A 25 5.66 16.94 24.39
CA LEU A 25 4.70 17.23 25.44
C LEU A 25 4.08 15.91 25.88
N GLY A 26 4.75 15.27 26.83
CA GLY A 26 4.26 14.10 27.52
C GLY A 26 2.98 14.36 28.33
N CYS A 27 2.18 13.31 28.47
CA CYS A 27 1.50 12.98 29.72
C CYS A 27 1.19 11.47 29.74
N ASN A 28 2.11 10.75 30.40
CA ASN A 28 1.97 9.38 30.88
C ASN A 28 1.10 9.38 32.15
N LYS A 29 0.03 8.59 32.20
CA LYS A 29 -0.48 7.95 33.43
C LYS A 29 -1.18 6.61 33.12
N GLY A 30 -0.41 5.54 33.32
CA GLY A 30 -0.73 4.37 34.16
C GLY A 30 -2.06 3.63 34.03
N THR A 31 -1.98 2.32 33.79
CA THR A 31 -2.76 1.33 34.55
C THR A 31 -2.05 -0.02 34.56
N GLU A 32 -2.14 -0.69 35.70
CA GLU A 32 -1.30 -1.78 36.17
C GLU A 32 -1.75 -3.17 35.72
N ALA A 33 -0.74 -4.05 35.66
CA ALA A 33 -0.69 -5.46 36.09
C ALA A 33 -1.90 -6.38 35.85
N GLY A 34 -1.64 -7.37 34.99
CA GLY A 34 -2.34 -8.67 34.97
C GLY A 34 -1.40 -9.76 34.45
N SER A 35 -0.54 -10.27 35.33
CA SER A 35 0.32 -11.44 35.07
C SER A 35 -0.52 -12.72 35.11
N SER A 36 -0.49 -13.51 34.04
CA SER A 36 -0.84 -14.94 34.12
C SER A 36 0.33 -15.76 33.61
N GLU A 37 0.89 -16.53 34.55
CA GLU A 37 1.91 -17.55 34.33
C GLU A 37 1.37 -18.63 33.38
N THR A 38 2.17 -19.03 32.39
CA THR A 38 2.00 -20.33 31.77
C THR A 38 3.35 -21.05 31.69
N LYS A 39 3.30 -22.28 32.19
CA LYS A 39 4.38 -23.22 32.48
C LYS A 39 5.18 -23.58 31.22
N ALA A 40 6.49 -23.62 31.41
CA ALA A 40 7.45 -24.31 30.55
C ALA A 40 7.24 -25.84 30.59
N SER A 41 7.50 -26.48 29.45
CA SER A 41 7.90 -27.89 29.39
C SER A 41 9.06 -28.04 28.41
N ASP A 42 10.22 -28.34 28.97
CA ASP A 42 11.42 -28.87 28.33
C ASP A 42 11.15 -30.13 27.51
N ALA A 43 11.78 -30.22 26.33
CA ALA A 43 12.42 -31.44 25.85
C ALA A 43 13.26 -31.16 24.59
N GLY A 44 14.54 -31.58 24.61
CA GLY A 44 15.21 -32.04 23.40
C GLY A 44 16.45 -31.27 22.96
N VAL A 45 17.56 -31.47 23.69
CA VAL A 45 18.92 -31.15 23.26
C VAL A 45 19.37 -32.14 22.17
N GLY A 46 19.73 -31.64 21.00
CA GLY A 46 20.43 -32.37 19.94
C GLY A 46 21.47 -31.47 19.30
N ALA A 47 22.72 -31.57 19.75
CA ALA A 47 23.87 -30.86 19.23
C ALA A 47 24.43 -31.62 18.02
N ASP A 48 24.48 -30.97 16.86
CA ASP A 48 25.30 -31.40 15.73
C ASP A 48 26.10 -30.20 15.21
N ALA A 49 27.42 -30.29 15.38
CA ALA A 49 28.38 -29.27 14.99
C ALA A 49 28.73 -29.45 13.50
N GLY A 50 28.09 -28.63 12.66
CA GLY A 50 28.43 -28.48 11.24
C GLY A 50 29.47 -27.37 11.00
N PRO A 51 30.21 -27.42 9.89
CA PRO A 51 31.51 -26.74 9.71
C PRO A 51 31.39 -25.22 9.61
N GLU A 52 32.34 -24.53 10.25
CA GLU A 52 32.54 -23.08 10.17
C GLU A 52 32.79 -22.66 8.71
N ALA A 53 31.73 -22.17 8.07
CA ALA A 53 31.82 -21.47 6.79
C ALA A 53 32.54 -20.14 7.04
N GLY A 54 33.75 -20.01 6.48
CA GLY A 54 34.58 -18.82 6.58
C GLY A 54 33.80 -17.56 6.21
N SER A 55 33.55 -16.72 7.21
CA SER A 55 32.99 -15.38 7.10
C SER A 55 34.03 -14.45 6.47
N GLY A 56 34.25 -14.60 5.16
CA GLY A 56 34.88 -13.57 4.34
C GLY A 56 33.88 -12.45 4.11
N ALA A 57 33.68 -11.60 5.12
CA ALA A 57 32.95 -10.35 4.97
C ALA A 57 33.79 -9.40 4.10
N GLY A 58 33.78 -9.64 2.79
CA GLY A 58 34.27 -8.67 1.82
C GLY A 58 33.46 -7.40 2.00
N GLU A 59 34.15 -6.30 2.29
CA GLU A 59 33.55 -4.99 2.47
C GLU A 59 32.69 -4.67 1.25
N ALA A 60 31.37 -4.54 1.48
CA ALA A 60 30.43 -4.28 0.40
C ALA A 60 30.85 -2.98 -0.30
N PRO A 61 30.97 -2.98 -1.64
CA PRO A 61 31.43 -1.80 -2.35
C PRO A 61 30.53 -0.61 -2.04
N ALA A 62 31.15 0.54 -1.78
CA ALA A 62 30.45 1.79 -1.51
C ALA A 62 29.42 2.07 -2.61
N VAL A 63 28.19 2.36 -2.19
CA VAL A 63 27.10 2.69 -3.11
C VAL A 63 27.41 4.06 -3.72
N VAL A 64 27.76 4.08 -5.00
CA VAL A 64 27.79 5.32 -5.78
C VAL A 64 26.33 5.72 -6.01
N GLU A 65 25.91 6.82 -5.40
CA GLU A 65 24.58 7.37 -5.65
C GLU A 65 24.47 7.86 -7.09
N ASN A 66 23.42 7.43 -7.79
CA ASN A 66 23.08 7.91 -9.13
C ASN A 66 21.84 8.82 -9.03
N PRO A 67 22.00 10.16 -9.08
CA PRO A 67 20.90 11.10 -8.89
C PRO A 67 19.84 10.99 -10.00
N GLU A 68 20.23 10.66 -11.23
CA GLU A 68 19.27 10.50 -12.34
C GLU A 68 18.39 9.26 -12.13
N LEU A 69 18.97 8.17 -11.63
CA LEU A 69 18.20 6.98 -11.25
C LEU A 69 17.25 7.28 -10.08
N ALA A 70 17.71 8.00 -9.05
CA ALA A 70 16.87 8.36 -7.92
C ALA A 70 15.68 9.25 -8.35
N LYS A 71 15.93 10.20 -9.25
CA LYS A 71 14.89 11.02 -9.88
C LYS A 71 13.90 10.17 -10.65
N ALA A 72 14.37 9.27 -11.52
CA ALA A 72 13.52 8.37 -12.30
C ALA A 72 12.59 7.54 -11.40
N MET A 73 13.12 6.91 -10.35
CA MET A 73 12.33 6.12 -9.40
C MET A 73 11.31 6.97 -8.64
N THR A 74 11.65 8.23 -8.32
CA THR A 74 10.71 9.17 -7.70
C THR A 74 9.55 9.49 -8.63
N GLU A 75 9.83 9.78 -9.90
CA GLU A 75 8.80 10.09 -10.90
C GLU A 75 7.89 8.87 -11.16
N HIS A 76 8.47 7.66 -11.28
CA HIS A 76 7.70 6.41 -11.39
C HIS A 76 6.74 6.23 -10.21
N PHE A 77 7.24 6.44 -9.00
CA PHE A 77 6.44 6.32 -7.78
C PHE A 77 5.30 7.35 -7.74
N VAL A 78 5.57 8.60 -8.10
CA VAL A 78 4.54 9.66 -8.17
C VAL A 78 3.39 9.24 -9.10
N HIS A 79 3.72 8.79 -10.31
CA HIS A 79 2.69 8.38 -11.27
C HIS A 79 1.94 7.11 -10.84
N ALA A 80 2.62 6.14 -10.21
CA ALA A 80 1.97 4.95 -9.66
C ALA A 80 0.98 5.31 -8.54
N VAL A 81 1.37 6.18 -7.59
CA VAL A 81 0.48 6.62 -6.50
C VAL A 81 -0.70 7.44 -7.03
N GLN A 82 -0.47 8.31 -8.01
CA GLN A 82 -1.55 9.09 -8.63
C GLN A 82 -2.52 8.21 -9.42
N LEU A 83 -2.03 7.16 -10.08
CA LEU A 83 -2.87 6.15 -10.73
C LEU A 83 -3.76 5.44 -9.70
N GLU A 84 -3.21 4.97 -8.59
CA GLU A 84 -3.99 4.32 -7.52
C GLU A 84 -5.03 5.26 -6.90
N GLN A 85 -4.67 6.52 -6.67
CA GLN A 85 -5.62 7.51 -6.17
C GLN A 85 -6.74 7.76 -7.16
N ALA A 86 -6.44 7.85 -8.47
CA ALA A 86 -7.46 7.98 -9.51
C ALA A 86 -8.40 6.76 -9.55
N VAL A 87 -7.90 5.54 -9.31
CA VAL A 87 -8.76 4.36 -9.12
C VAL A 87 -9.71 4.57 -7.94
N ILE A 88 -9.18 4.97 -6.78
CA ILE A 88 -9.97 5.21 -5.56
C ILE A 88 -11.03 6.29 -5.78
N ASP A 89 -10.69 7.35 -6.51
CA ASP A 89 -11.60 8.46 -6.81
C ASP A 89 -12.64 8.11 -7.91
N GLY A 90 -12.49 6.95 -8.55
CA GLY A 90 -13.35 6.52 -9.65
C GLY A 90 -13.11 7.25 -10.98
N ASP A 91 -11.95 7.90 -11.13
CA ASP A 91 -11.59 8.68 -12.31
C ASP A 91 -10.76 7.85 -13.30
N LEU A 92 -11.45 7.10 -14.15
CA LEU A 92 -10.82 6.21 -15.14
C LEU A 92 -9.97 6.97 -16.17
N ASP A 93 -10.33 8.20 -16.51
CA ASP A 93 -9.55 9.03 -17.43
C ASP A 93 -8.21 9.44 -16.80
N ALA A 94 -8.22 9.83 -15.53
CA ALA A 94 -7.00 10.12 -14.78
C ALA A 94 -6.12 8.89 -14.59
N VAL A 95 -6.71 7.71 -14.30
CA VAL A 95 -5.98 6.42 -14.31
C VAL A 95 -5.22 6.29 -15.63
N GLY A 96 -5.93 6.45 -16.75
CA GLY A 96 -5.34 6.32 -18.08
C GLY A 96 -4.22 7.33 -18.34
N SER A 97 -4.36 8.56 -17.85
CA SER A 97 -3.33 9.60 -18.01
C SER A 97 -2.03 9.24 -17.28
N HIS A 98 -2.10 8.85 -16.01
CA HIS A 98 -0.91 8.47 -15.24
C HIS A 98 -0.29 7.17 -15.74
N ALA A 99 -1.11 6.22 -16.17
CA ALA A 99 -0.66 4.97 -16.77
C ALA A 99 0.08 5.19 -18.10
N ARG A 100 -0.44 6.03 -18.99
CA ARG A 100 0.23 6.39 -20.27
C ARG A 100 1.58 7.05 -20.05
N TRP A 101 1.71 7.90 -19.03
CA TRP A 101 3.01 8.49 -18.69
C TRP A 101 4.06 7.41 -18.41
N LEU A 102 3.71 6.37 -17.65
CA LEU A 102 4.63 5.24 -17.38
C LEU A 102 4.97 4.46 -18.64
N VAL A 103 4.03 4.32 -19.58
CA VAL A 103 4.28 3.65 -20.87
C VAL A 103 5.21 4.48 -21.76
N ASP A 104 5.03 5.80 -21.79
CA ASP A 104 5.70 6.70 -22.74
C ASP A 104 7.06 7.19 -22.24
N GLU A 105 7.21 7.46 -20.94
CA GLU A 105 8.44 8.03 -20.38
C GLU A 105 9.45 6.98 -19.93
N LEU A 106 9.01 5.82 -19.47
CA LEU A 106 9.91 4.77 -18.97
C LEU A 106 10.92 4.27 -20.04
N PRO A 107 10.55 4.07 -21.33
CA PRO A 107 11.51 3.73 -22.38
C PRO A 107 12.56 4.81 -22.68
N LYS A 108 12.30 6.08 -22.32
CA LYS A 108 13.22 7.20 -22.59
C LYS A 108 14.34 7.29 -21.56
N GLN A 109 14.22 6.57 -20.46
CA GLN A 109 15.18 6.57 -19.36
C GLN A 109 16.23 5.49 -19.57
N THR A 110 17.45 5.75 -19.11
CA THR A 110 18.56 4.80 -19.25
C THR A 110 18.66 3.92 -18.01
N PHE A 111 18.47 2.61 -18.20
CA PHE A 111 18.60 1.59 -17.16
C PHE A 111 19.62 0.52 -17.57
N PRO A 112 20.29 -0.14 -16.60
CA PRO A 112 21.08 -1.33 -16.86
C PRO A 112 20.28 -2.38 -17.64
N GLU A 113 20.95 -3.05 -18.59
CA GLU A 113 20.33 -4.09 -19.44
C GLU A 113 19.68 -5.21 -18.60
N ALA A 114 20.32 -5.57 -17.47
CA ALA A 114 19.82 -6.58 -16.55
C ALA A 114 18.45 -6.25 -15.92
N TRP A 115 17.98 -5.00 -15.99
CA TRP A 115 16.70 -4.56 -15.42
C TRP A 115 15.57 -4.50 -16.45
N GLN A 116 15.90 -4.65 -17.74
CA GLN A 116 14.93 -4.52 -18.83
C GLN A 116 13.73 -5.47 -18.73
N PRO A 117 13.87 -6.74 -18.30
CA PRO A 117 12.72 -7.62 -18.12
C PRO A 117 11.69 -7.10 -17.11
N GLN A 118 12.15 -6.47 -16.03
CA GLN A 118 11.30 -5.93 -14.98
C GLN A 118 10.61 -4.64 -15.43
N LEU A 119 11.34 -3.79 -16.16
CA LEU A 119 10.80 -2.59 -16.80
C LEU A 119 9.71 -2.92 -17.83
N ALA A 120 9.90 -3.98 -18.62
CA ALA A 120 8.89 -4.45 -19.56
C ALA A 120 7.60 -4.90 -18.85
N ARG A 121 7.70 -5.64 -17.74
CA ARG A 121 6.54 -6.02 -16.92
C ARG A 121 5.82 -4.81 -16.34
N MET A 122 6.56 -3.81 -15.87
CA MET A 122 5.99 -2.57 -15.35
C MET A 122 5.23 -1.82 -16.44
N GLN A 123 5.79 -1.71 -17.66
CA GLN A 123 5.11 -1.12 -18.81
C GLN A 123 3.86 -1.88 -19.22
N GLU A 124 3.88 -3.21 -19.17
CA GLU A 124 2.72 -4.05 -19.47
C GLU A 124 1.59 -3.81 -18.47
N ALA A 125 1.89 -3.76 -17.17
CA ALA A 125 0.91 -3.44 -16.14
C ALA A 125 0.34 -2.03 -16.30
N ALA A 126 1.20 -1.04 -16.61
CA ALA A 126 0.77 0.33 -16.90
C ALA A 126 -0.10 0.39 -18.17
N ARG A 127 0.28 -0.30 -19.24
CA ARG A 127 -0.53 -0.39 -20.47
C ARG A 127 -1.92 -0.95 -20.18
N ALA A 128 -2.00 -2.05 -19.43
CA ALA A 128 -3.26 -2.64 -19.03
C ALA A 128 -4.14 -1.68 -18.20
N ALA A 129 -3.53 -0.84 -17.34
CA ALA A 129 -4.27 0.20 -16.63
C ALA A 129 -4.75 1.31 -17.58
N SER A 130 -3.95 1.68 -18.58
CA SER A 130 -4.30 2.72 -19.55
C SER A 130 -5.41 2.32 -20.54
N GLU A 131 -5.56 1.01 -20.76
CA GLU A 131 -6.53 0.39 -21.65
C GLU A 131 -7.75 -0.17 -20.89
N ALA A 132 -7.81 0.01 -19.56
CA ALA A 132 -8.89 -0.48 -18.75
C ALA A 132 -10.23 0.18 -19.14
N GLU A 133 -11.26 -0.65 -19.32
CA GLU A 133 -12.61 -0.23 -19.71
C GLU A 133 -13.49 0.09 -18.49
N ASN A 134 -13.03 -0.26 -17.29
CA ASN A 134 -13.73 -0.02 -16.03
C ASN A 134 -12.76 0.00 -14.84
N LEU A 135 -13.27 0.47 -13.70
CA LEU A 135 -12.48 0.63 -12.47
C LEU A 135 -11.96 -0.70 -11.90
N ALA A 136 -12.67 -1.82 -12.09
CA ALA A 136 -12.20 -3.12 -11.62
C ALA A 136 -10.97 -3.59 -12.41
N GLN A 137 -10.98 -3.43 -13.73
CA GLN A 137 -9.82 -3.70 -14.58
C GLN A 137 -8.63 -2.79 -14.25
N ALA A 138 -8.90 -1.49 -14.07
CA ALA A 138 -7.90 -0.50 -13.67
C ALA A 138 -7.26 -0.83 -12.32
N ALA A 139 -8.07 -1.18 -11.32
CA ALA A 139 -7.61 -1.56 -9.98
C ALA A 139 -6.76 -2.84 -10.00
N ALA A 140 -7.17 -3.85 -10.77
CA ALA A 140 -6.39 -5.07 -10.95
C ALA A 140 -5.03 -4.78 -11.61
N ALA A 141 -5.00 -3.89 -12.62
CA ALA A 141 -3.75 -3.46 -13.24
C ALA A 141 -2.87 -2.64 -12.29
N ALA A 142 -3.45 -1.77 -11.46
CA ALA A 142 -2.74 -1.04 -10.42
C ALA A 142 -2.09 -2.00 -9.39
N GLY A 143 -2.81 -3.03 -8.95
CA GLY A 143 -2.26 -4.07 -8.08
C GLY A 143 -1.05 -4.78 -8.70
N ARG A 144 -1.14 -5.17 -9.98
CA ARG A 144 -0.01 -5.74 -10.72
C ARG A 144 1.15 -4.75 -10.84
N LEU A 145 0.89 -3.48 -11.09
CA LEU A 145 1.93 -2.45 -11.18
C LEU A 145 2.74 -2.37 -9.87
N VAL A 146 2.07 -2.36 -8.71
CA VAL A 146 2.74 -2.37 -7.41
C VAL A 146 3.58 -3.63 -7.19
N GLU A 147 3.09 -4.79 -7.64
CA GLU A 147 3.87 -6.04 -7.60
C GLU A 147 5.13 -5.94 -8.45
N THR A 148 5.07 -5.34 -9.65
CA THR A 148 6.26 -5.19 -10.49
C THR A 148 7.35 -4.34 -9.83
N CYS A 149 6.97 -3.33 -9.03
CA CYS A 149 7.91 -2.57 -8.21
C CYS A 149 8.64 -3.48 -7.22
N GLY A 150 7.89 -4.31 -6.48
CA GLY A 150 8.44 -5.25 -5.50
C GLY A 150 9.36 -6.31 -6.14
N SER A 151 8.91 -6.91 -7.25
CA SER A 151 9.68 -7.91 -7.99
C SER A 151 10.98 -7.31 -8.55
N CYS A 152 10.95 -6.07 -9.04
CA CYS A 152 12.14 -5.36 -9.49
C CYS A 152 13.14 -5.14 -8.35
N HIS A 153 12.68 -4.60 -7.22
CA HIS A 153 13.55 -4.36 -6.06
C HIS A 153 14.16 -5.64 -5.48
N ALA A 154 13.37 -6.71 -5.43
CA ALA A 154 13.85 -8.02 -4.99
C ALA A 154 14.92 -8.58 -5.95
N ALA A 155 14.69 -8.51 -7.27
CA ALA A 155 15.63 -9.02 -8.26
C ALA A 155 16.97 -8.27 -8.26
N ILE A 156 16.94 -6.96 -8.00
CA ILE A 156 18.14 -6.12 -7.91
C ILE A 156 18.83 -6.27 -6.53
N GLY A 157 18.15 -6.84 -5.54
CA GLY A 157 18.60 -6.89 -4.15
C GLY A 157 18.67 -5.49 -3.51
N ARG A 158 17.90 -4.53 -4.06
CA ARG A 158 17.86 -3.14 -3.60
C ARG A 158 16.44 -2.60 -3.74
N GLY A 159 15.91 -2.03 -2.67
CA GLY A 159 14.60 -1.40 -2.64
C GLY A 159 14.58 -0.20 -1.70
N PRO A 160 13.47 0.56 -1.69
CA PRO A 160 13.30 1.68 -0.79
C PRO A 160 13.30 1.19 0.66
N LYS A 161 13.94 1.98 1.53
CA LYS A 161 13.73 1.86 2.97
C LYS A 161 12.57 2.76 3.33
N PHE A 162 11.50 2.16 3.86
CA PHE A 162 10.38 2.92 4.37
C PHE A 162 10.63 3.30 5.82
N ALA A 163 10.33 4.55 6.19
CA ALA A 163 10.33 5.00 7.57
C ALA A 163 9.28 4.22 8.39
N ASP A 164 9.46 4.18 9.70
CA ASP A 164 8.49 3.55 10.61
C ASP A 164 7.08 4.07 10.36
N ALA A 165 6.12 3.15 10.36
CA ALA A 165 4.74 3.49 10.10
C ALA A 165 4.22 4.41 11.23
N PRO A 166 3.52 5.51 10.91
CA PRO A 166 2.80 6.26 11.93
C PRO A 166 1.71 5.36 12.53
N ALA A 167 1.23 5.73 13.73
CA ALA A 167 0.15 5.02 14.39
C ALA A 167 -1.10 4.89 13.49
N VAL A 168 -1.84 3.80 13.65
CA VAL A 168 -3.11 3.59 12.96
C VAL A 168 -4.09 4.70 13.38
N PRO A 169 -4.78 5.37 12.43
CA PRO A 169 -5.79 6.37 12.76
C PRO A 169 -6.86 5.81 13.71
N ALA A 170 -7.01 6.46 14.87
CA ALA A 170 -8.00 6.13 15.90
C ALA A 170 -9.33 6.84 15.63
N GLY A 171 -10.40 6.37 16.28
CA GLY A 171 -11.75 6.92 16.14
C GLY A 171 -12.66 6.03 15.30
N ASP A 172 -13.97 6.19 15.52
CA ASP A 172 -15.02 5.37 14.91
C ASP A 172 -15.97 6.18 14.03
N ASP A 173 -15.76 7.48 13.85
CA ASP A 173 -16.49 8.27 12.87
C ASP A 173 -16.07 7.93 11.43
N THR A 174 -16.90 8.32 10.45
CA THR A 174 -16.67 8.01 9.03
C THR A 174 -15.30 8.51 8.54
N HIS A 175 -14.91 9.73 8.92
CA HIS A 175 -13.64 10.31 8.49
C HIS A 175 -12.44 9.53 9.06
N SER A 176 -12.44 9.21 10.34
CA SER A 176 -11.39 8.40 10.98
C SER A 176 -11.27 7.00 10.36
N ARG A 177 -12.39 6.39 9.94
CA ARG A 177 -12.38 5.10 9.22
C ARG A 177 -11.78 5.22 7.83
N MET A 178 -12.12 6.25 7.07
CA MET A 178 -11.54 6.47 5.74
C MET A 178 -10.03 6.71 5.82
N LEU A 179 -9.57 7.46 6.83
CA LEU A 179 -8.13 7.61 7.10
C LEU A 179 -7.47 6.25 7.39
N ARG A 180 -8.14 5.36 8.13
CA ARG A 180 -7.64 4.01 8.39
C ARG A 180 -7.56 3.17 7.11
N HIS A 181 -8.54 3.28 6.21
CA HIS A 181 -8.52 2.60 4.92
C HIS A 181 -7.35 3.07 4.05
N GLN A 182 -7.11 4.38 3.99
CA GLN A 182 -5.98 4.95 3.25
C GLN A 182 -4.65 4.51 3.86
N TRP A 183 -4.54 4.56 5.20
CA TRP A 183 -3.37 4.10 5.93
C TRP A 183 -3.08 2.62 5.63
N ALA A 184 -4.12 1.78 5.63
CA ALA A 184 -4.00 0.35 5.34
C ALA A 184 -3.53 0.08 3.91
N ALA A 185 -4.12 0.76 2.91
CA ALA A 185 -3.67 0.67 1.52
C ALA A 185 -2.18 1.01 1.39
N GLN A 186 -1.75 2.12 2.00
CA GLN A 186 -0.36 2.55 1.94
C GLN A 186 0.59 1.49 2.54
N ARG A 187 0.26 0.91 3.70
CA ARG A 187 1.09 -0.14 4.32
C ARG A 187 1.14 -1.42 3.48
N MET A 188 0.01 -1.84 2.91
CA MET A 188 -0.04 -2.99 2.00
C MET A 188 0.85 -2.75 0.76
N ARG A 189 0.75 -1.56 0.15
CA ARG A 189 1.61 -1.15 -0.97
C ARG A 189 3.09 -1.19 -0.61
N GLU A 190 3.47 -0.56 0.49
CA GLU A 190 4.86 -0.56 0.98
C GLU A 190 5.37 -1.98 1.25
N GLY A 191 4.52 -2.84 1.82
CA GLY A 191 4.83 -4.26 2.03
C GLY A 191 5.15 -4.99 0.73
N MET A 192 4.40 -4.73 -0.35
CA MET A 192 4.70 -5.31 -1.66
C MET A 192 5.97 -4.72 -2.28
N ILE A 193 6.12 -3.39 -2.29
CA ILE A 193 7.26 -2.70 -2.91
C ILE A 193 8.58 -3.04 -2.22
N GLY A 194 8.58 -3.14 -0.89
CA GLY A 194 9.76 -3.43 -0.07
C GLY A 194 9.95 -4.90 0.29
N ALA A 195 9.12 -5.80 -0.25
CA ALA A 195 9.09 -7.22 0.13
C ALA A 195 9.01 -7.44 1.67
N SER A 196 8.20 -6.62 2.34
CA SER A 196 8.03 -6.65 3.81
C SER A 196 6.68 -7.26 4.19
N ASP A 197 6.73 -8.50 4.67
CA ASP A 197 5.58 -9.22 5.23
C ASP A 197 4.96 -8.51 6.43
N GLU A 198 5.79 -7.88 7.27
CA GLU A 198 5.36 -7.11 8.43
C GLU A 198 4.48 -5.93 8.00
N ARG A 199 4.94 -5.10 7.05
CA ARG A 199 4.16 -3.95 6.56
C ARG A 199 2.87 -4.38 5.87
N TRP A 200 2.93 -5.45 5.08
CA TRP A 200 1.74 -6.03 4.47
C TRP A 200 0.70 -6.39 5.55
N ARG A 201 1.11 -7.15 6.57
CA ARG A 201 0.24 -7.57 7.67
C ARG A 201 -0.25 -6.41 8.53
N LEU A 202 0.56 -5.38 8.77
CA LEU A 202 0.14 -4.16 9.46
C LEU A 202 -1.03 -3.49 8.73
N GLY A 203 -0.92 -3.30 7.42
CA GLY A 203 -1.98 -2.72 6.61
C GLY A 203 -3.25 -3.58 6.60
N ALA A 204 -3.10 -4.86 6.27
CA ALA A 204 -4.21 -5.81 6.23
C ALA A 204 -4.93 -5.91 7.59
N GLY A 205 -4.16 -5.94 8.69
CA GLY A 205 -4.69 -6.01 10.05
C GLY A 205 -5.58 -4.83 10.42
N ALA A 206 -5.19 -3.61 10.04
CA ALA A 206 -5.93 -2.39 10.34
C ALA A 206 -7.34 -2.33 9.72
N VAL A 207 -7.59 -3.13 8.68
CA VAL A 207 -8.88 -3.26 7.99
C VAL A 207 -9.43 -4.68 8.03
N SER A 208 -8.93 -5.56 8.91
CA SER A 208 -9.43 -6.95 9.01
C SER A 208 -10.57 -7.12 10.02
N GLN A 209 -10.77 -6.15 10.90
CA GLN A 209 -11.74 -6.22 11.99
C GLN A 209 -12.85 -5.20 11.75
N ALA A 210 -14.08 -5.70 11.61
CA ALA A 210 -15.25 -4.86 11.58
C ALA A 210 -15.44 -4.15 12.93
N PRO A 211 -15.87 -2.87 12.95
CA PRO A 211 -16.22 -2.20 14.18
C PRO A 211 -17.41 -2.90 14.85
N PRO A 212 -17.49 -2.89 16.20
CA PRO A 212 -18.59 -3.52 16.92
C PRO A 212 -19.95 -2.88 16.59
N GLU A 213 -20.99 -3.72 16.58
CA GLU A 213 -22.37 -3.27 16.42
C GLU A 213 -23.00 -2.80 17.75
N PRO A 214 -23.99 -1.88 17.74
CA PRO A 214 -24.40 -1.08 16.59
C PRO A 214 -23.35 0.00 16.33
N CYS A 215 -22.89 0.05 15.10
CA CYS A 215 -21.93 1.05 14.67
C CYS A 215 -22.57 2.45 14.85
N PRO A 216 -22.10 3.28 15.81
CA PRO A 216 -22.65 4.61 15.98
C PRO A 216 -22.04 5.47 14.87
N ILE A 217 -22.70 5.53 13.72
CA ILE A 217 -22.47 6.62 12.77
C ILE A 217 -23.40 7.73 13.27
N PRO A 218 -22.88 8.77 13.95
CA PRO A 218 -23.73 9.79 14.58
C PRO A 218 -24.60 10.56 13.57
N ASP A 219 -24.25 10.45 12.27
CA ASP A 219 -24.89 11.13 11.14
C ASP A 219 -25.37 10.17 10.06
N ALA A 220 -25.69 8.89 10.37
CA ALA A 220 -26.18 7.95 9.37
C ALA A 220 -27.54 8.41 8.79
N GLU A 221 -27.46 9.15 7.69
CA GLU A 221 -28.27 8.79 6.53
C GLU A 221 -28.10 7.28 6.35
N VAL A 222 -29.20 6.55 6.40
CA VAL A 222 -29.19 5.08 6.36
C VAL A 222 -28.45 4.68 5.09
N LEU A 223 -27.23 4.16 5.25
CA LEU A 223 -26.44 3.63 4.14
C LEU A 223 -27.32 2.63 3.38
N ASP A 224 -27.35 2.74 2.05
CA ASP A 224 -28.08 1.77 1.26
C ASP A 224 -27.44 0.37 1.35
N ALA A 225 -28.20 -0.64 0.91
CA ALA A 225 -27.76 -2.03 1.01
C ALA A 225 -26.47 -2.31 0.24
N GLU A 226 -26.18 -1.56 -0.84
CA GLU A 226 -24.97 -1.75 -1.63
C GLU A 226 -23.74 -1.17 -0.92
N THR A 227 -23.88 0.00 -0.31
CA THR A 227 -22.81 0.63 0.49
C THR A 227 -22.46 -0.21 1.72
N LEU A 228 -23.47 -0.81 2.37
CA LEU A 228 -23.25 -1.75 3.48
C LEU A 228 -22.46 -2.99 3.03
N LYS A 229 -22.76 -3.55 1.86
CA LYS A 229 -22.00 -4.68 1.29
C LYS A 229 -20.55 -4.29 0.98
N LEU A 230 -20.31 -3.11 0.38
CA LEU A 230 -18.95 -2.64 0.09
C LEU A 230 -18.14 -2.45 1.38
N ARG A 231 -18.78 -1.93 2.43
CA ARG A 231 -18.17 -1.81 3.76
C ARG A 231 -17.77 -3.19 4.31
N GLU A 232 -18.68 -4.16 4.29
CA GLU A 232 -18.37 -5.53 4.73
C GLU A 232 -17.23 -6.13 3.91
N LYS A 233 -17.23 -5.87 2.59
CA LYS A 233 -16.20 -6.35 1.67
C LYS A 233 -14.80 -5.84 2.02
N ILE A 234 -14.65 -4.59 2.48
CA ILE A 234 -13.36 -4.07 2.95
C ILE A 234 -12.79 -4.95 4.07
N TYR A 235 -13.63 -5.34 5.04
CA TYR A 235 -13.19 -6.17 6.17
C TYR A 235 -12.85 -7.60 5.75
N GLU A 236 -13.65 -8.19 4.86
CA GLU A 236 -13.34 -9.48 4.24
C GLU A 236 -12.00 -9.45 3.52
N LEU A 237 -11.72 -8.38 2.76
CA LEU A 237 -10.47 -8.22 2.03
C LEU A 237 -9.28 -8.03 2.97
N GLY A 238 -9.45 -7.32 4.09
CA GLY A 238 -8.42 -7.23 5.13
C GLY A 238 -8.08 -8.59 5.73
N ALA A 239 -9.10 -9.39 6.07
CA ALA A 239 -8.92 -10.75 6.57
C ALA A 239 -8.27 -11.67 5.51
N LYS A 240 -8.72 -11.60 4.24
CA LYS A 240 -8.10 -12.32 3.12
C LYS A 240 -6.64 -11.91 2.97
N ALA A 241 -6.33 -10.62 2.99
CA ALA A 241 -4.97 -10.09 2.88
C ALA A 241 -4.04 -10.63 3.97
N LEU A 242 -4.51 -10.75 5.22
CA LEU A 242 -3.72 -11.35 6.31
C LEU A 242 -3.32 -12.81 6.03
N ALA A 243 -4.19 -13.57 5.37
CA ALA A 243 -3.96 -14.96 4.99
C ALA A 243 -3.21 -15.11 3.66
N THR A 244 -3.02 -14.01 2.90
CA THR A 244 -2.41 -14.05 1.58
C THR A 244 -0.88 -14.02 1.64
N GLU A 245 -0.29 -15.05 1.05
CA GLU A 245 1.14 -15.16 0.78
C GLU A 245 1.40 -15.08 -0.72
N GLY A 246 2.61 -14.68 -1.11
CA GLY A 246 3.01 -14.55 -2.51
C GLY A 246 2.63 -13.20 -3.11
N ALA A 247 3.53 -12.67 -3.95
CA ALA A 247 3.40 -11.31 -4.48
C ALA A 247 2.21 -11.15 -5.44
N GLU A 248 1.95 -12.16 -6.28
CA GLU A 248 0.84 -12.15 -7.25
C GLU A 248 -0.53 -12.17 -6.56
N GLN A 249 -0.70 -13.03 -5.54
CA GLN A 249 -1.94 -13.11 -4.79
C GLN A 249 -2.18 -11.82 -3.99
N ARG A 250 -1.12 -11.22 -3.43
CA ARG A 250 -1.18 -9.91 -2.78
C ARG A 250 -1.61 -8.82 -3.76
N ALA A 251 -1.07 -8.82 -4.97
CA ALA A 251 -1.45 -7.90 -6.04
C ALA A 251 -2.94 -7.99 -6.37
N ALA A 252 -3.48 -9.21 -6.49
CA ALA A 252 -4.89 -9.45 -6.76
C ALA A 252 -5.79 -8.92 -5.62
N VAL A 253 -5.48 -9.26 -4.37
CA VAL A 253 -6.24 -8.77 -3.20
C VAL A 253 -6.16 -7.25 -3.08
N TYR A 254 -4.99 -6.67 -3.33
CA TYR A 254 -4.82 -5.22 -3.31
C TYR A 254 -5.63 -4.52 -4.41
N GLY A 255 -5.69 -5.09 -5.62
CA GLY A 255 -6.56 -4.59 -6.68
C GLY A 255 -8.05 -4.67 -6.32
N GLU A 256 -8.51 -5.79 -5.73
CA GLU A 256 -9.89 -5.91 -5.22
C GLU A 256 -10.18 -4.84 -4.14
N TYR A 257 -9.21 -4.56 -3.26
CA TYR A 257 -9.33 -3.54 -2.23
C TYR A 257 -9.49 -2.14 -2.84
N LEU A 258 -8.64 -1.75 -3.79
CA LEU A 258 -8.74 -0.46 -4.49
C LEU A 258 -10.09 -0.31 -5.23
N SER A 259 -10.55 -1.38 -5.91
CA SER A 259 -11.84 -1.36 -6.60
C SER A 259 -13.02 -1.22 -5.62
N THR A 260 -12.90 -1.74 -4.40
CA THR A 260 -13.93 -1.60 -3.36
C THR A 260 -13.98 -0.15 -2.85
N CYS A 261 -12.83 0.49 -2.66
CA CYS A 261 -12.76 1.92 -2.34
C CYS A 261 -13.46 2.78 -3.41
N ALA A 262 -13.19 2.48 -4.69
CA ALA A 262 -13.80 3.18 -5.80
C ALA A 262 -15.34 3.07 -5.81
N GLY A 263 -15.88 1.88 -5.47
CA GLY A 263 -17.32 1.67 -5.36
C GLY A 263 -17.99 2.62 -4.35
N CYS A 264 -17.36 2.82 -3.18
CA CYS A 264 -17.84 3.75 -2.17
C CYS A 264 -17.73 5.22 -2.62
N HIS A 265 -16.59 5.61 -3.21
CA HIS A 265 -16.32 7.00 -3.58
C HIS A 265 -17.15 7.49 -4.77
N VAL A 266 -17.45 6.61 -5.74
CA VAL A 266 -18.36 6.92 -6.84
C VAL A 266 -19.83 6.91 -6.38
N GLY A 267 -20.16 6.08 -5.40
CA GLY A 267 -21.50 5.98 -4.81
C GLY A 267 -21.89 7.16 -3.90
N GLY A 268 -20.93 7.95 -3.43
CA GLY A 268 -21.17 9.15 -2.61
C GLY A 268 -21.26 8.88 -1.10
N CYS A 269 -20.32 8.10 -0.55
CA CYS A 269 -20.20 7.86 0.90
C CYS A 269 -19.71 9.07 1.71
#